data_AF-A0A7X6DCP0-F1
#
_entry.id   AF-A0A7X6DCP0-F1
#
_cell.length_a   1.000
_cell.length_b   1.000
_cell.length_c   1.000
_cell.angle_alpha   90.00
_cell.angle_beta   90.00
_cell.angle_gamma   90.00
#
_symmetry.space_group_name_H-M   'P 1'
#
loop_
_entity.id
_entity.type
_entity.pdbx_description
1 polymer ?
#
loop_
_entity_poly.entity_id
_entity_poly.type
_entity_poly.pdbx_seq_one_letter_code
_entity_poly.pdbx_strand_id
1 'polypeptide(L)'
;MHEPPSGGFFLILLLYSSVMHARSFGGRRFSAVVVSRHQREGFYPLRVYEAGYPKADGWDEPDAVAFLAHLDLVEARVHHSGKLYHRDRTFCRLCGQPASVRELVYRGWSWSDCLRHYIEMHRLRPGDAFVEFIEAEAAELRAHWRDAPVPGPAPGAAAASAGEG
;
A
#
# COMPACT_ATOMS: atom_id res chain seq x y z
N MET A 1 8.46 58.46 5.42
CA MET A 1 8.97 57.16 5.90
C MET A 1 7.76 56.28 6.13
N HIS A 2 7.51 55.33 5.24
CA HIS A 2 6.36 54.42 5.29
C HIS A 2 6.86 53.04 5.67
N GLU A 3 6.43 52.54 6.83
CA GLU A 3 6.55 51.13 7.19
C GLU A 3 5.59 50.28 6.34
N PRO A 4 6.03 49.12 5.81
CA PRO A 4 5.11 48.15 5.24
C PRO A 4 4.52 47.25 6.37
N PRO A 5 3.26 46.80 6.26
CA PRO A 5 2.70 45.86 7.20
C PRO A 5 3.27 44.45 6.99
N SER A 6 3.97 43.97 8.01
CA SER A 6 4.39 42.58 8.20
C SER A 6 3.19 41.73 8.62
N GLY A 7 2.92 40.63 7.91
CA GLY A 7 2.11 39.54 8.45
C GLY A 7 0.89 39.19 7.61
N GLY A 8 1.09 38.37 6.57
CA GLY A 8 -0.03 37.86 5.80
C GLY A 8 0.32 36.89 4.69
N PHE A 9 1.30 36.00 4.87
CA PHE A 9 1.65 35.02 3.83
C PHE A 9 2.17 33.70 4.42
N PHE A 10 1.37 33.01 5.24
CA PHE A 10 1.66 31.62 5.62
C PHE A 10 0.35 30.83 5.87
N LEU A 11 -0.56 30.79 4.90
CA LEU A 11 -1.72 29.90 4.98
C LEU A 11 -2.37 29.58 3.63
N ILE A 12 -1.57 29.35 2.59
CA ILE A 12 -2.06 28.83 1.29
C ILE A 12 -1.11 27.76 0.76
N LEU A 13 -0.86 26.70 1.53
CA LEU A 13 -0.15 25.50 1.03
C LEU A 13 -0.71 24.17 1.62
N LEU A 14 -1.95 24.16 2.10
CA LEU A 14 -2.61 22.92 2.58
C LEU A 14 -3.91 22.57 1.85
N LEU A 15 -4.32 23.37 0.85
CA LEU A 15 -5.53 23.10 0.06
C LEU A 15 -5.25 22.65 -1.38
N TYR A 16 -4.01 22.76 -1.87
CA TYR A 16 -3.67 22.43 -3.25
C TYR A 16 -3.42 20.94 -3.52
N SER A 17 -3.25 20.12 -2.49
CA SER A 17 -3.10 18.66 -2.67
C SER A 17 -4.43 17.91 -2.81
N SER A 18 -5.57 18.57 -2.53
CA SER A 18 -6.88 17.91 -2.50
C SER A 18 -7.56 17.86 -3.87
N VAL A 19 -7.18 18.74 -4.81
CA VAL A 19 -7.92 18.90 -6.09
C VAL A 19 -7.33 18.05 -7.23
N MET A 20 -6.04 17.68 -7.17
CA MET A 20 -5.42 16.78 -8.16
C MET A 20 -5.71 15.28 -7.94
N HIS A 21 -6.51 14.93 -6.92
CA HIS A 21 -6.78 13.53 -6.55
C HIS A 21 -8.04 12.92 -7.18
N ALA A 22 -8.82 13.72 -7.93
CA ALA A 22 -10.14 13.34 -8.43
C ALA A 22 -10.21 13.13 -9.96
N ARG A 23 -9.09 12.87 -10.64
CA ARG A 23 -9.11 12.19 -11.95
C ARG A 23 -9.00 10.68 -11.71
N SER A 24 -10.11 10.14 -11.22
CA SER A 24 -10.36 8.72 -11.01
C SER A 24 -10.30 7.97 -12.33
N PHE A 25 -9.26 7.15 -12.50
CA PHE A 25 -9.27 6.06 -13.46
C PHE A 25 -10.26 4.98 -12.95
N GLY A 26 -11.52 5.04 -13.38
CA GLY A 26 -12.40 3.84 -13.48
C GLY A 26 -12.85 3.08 -12.22
N GLY A 27 -12.47 3.44 -10.99
CA GLY A 27 -13.13 2.96 -9.77
C GLY A 27 -12.29 2.04 -8.86
N ARG A 28 -12.51 2.20 -7.53
CA ARG A 28 -11.90 1.50 -6.37
C ARG A 28 -10.49 1.97 -5.98
N ARG A 29 -10.42 3.07 -5.22
CA ARG A 29 -9.18 3.59 -4.62
C ARG A 29 -9.13 3.27 -3.13
N PHE A 30 -8.07 2.60 -2.69
CA PHE A 30 -7.76 2.38 -1.28
C PHE A 30 -6.61 3.30 -0.87
N SER A 31 -6.89 4.57 -0.59
CA SER A 31 -5.87 5.43 0.01
C SER A 31 -5.95 5.34 1.53
N ALA A 32 -4.80 5.40 2.22
CA ALA A 32 -4.78 5.52 3.69
C ALA A 32 -5.60 6.73 4.18
N VAL A 33 -5.77 7.75 3.33
CA VAL A 33 -6.66 8.89 3.59
C VAL A 33 -8.13 8.52 3.44
N VAL A 34 -8.51 7.64 2.51
CA VAL A 34 -9.89 7.12 2.37
C VAL A 34 -10.25 6.22 3.55
N VAL A 35 -9.31 5.42 4.07
CA VAL A 35 -9.49 4.69 5.34
C VAL A 35 -9.82 5.66 6.48
N SER A 36 -9.10 6.79 6.57
CA SER A 36 -9.40 7.83 7.55
C SER A 36 -10.71 8.59 7.27
N ARG A 37 -11.32 8.45 6.08
CA ARG A 37 -12.54 9.16 5.67
C ARG A 37 -13.79 8.28 5.76
N HIS A 38 -13.71 6.97 5.52
CA HIS A 38 -14.82 6.04 5.81
C HIS A 38 -15.09 5.88 7.32
N GLN A 39 -14.15 6.27 8.17
CA GLN A 39 -14.38 6.43 9.62
C GLN A 39 -15.05 7.77 10.01
N ARG A 40 -15.29 8.70 9.06
CA ARG A 40 -15.91 10.01 9.37
C ARG A 40 -17.43 10.04 9.36
N GLU A 41 -18.09 9.06 8.74
CA GLU A 41 -19.55 8.95 8.79
C GLU A 41 -20.05 8.36 10.13
N GLY A 42 -19.11 8.05 11.04
CA GLY A 42 -19.35 7.78 12.45
C GLY A 42 -18.10 8.01 13.31
N PHE A 43 -17.94 9.26 13.79
CA PHE A 43 -17.55 9.54 15.18
C PHE A 43 -16.14 9.13 15.70
N TYR A 44 -15.03 9.70 15.20
CA TYR A 44 -13.83 9.88 16.05
C TYR A 44 -13.10 11.20 15.74
N PRO A 45 -13.10 12.18 16.67
CA PRO A 45 -12.28 13.37 16.53
C PRO A 45 -10.80 12.98 16.51
N LEU A 46 -9.97 13.83 15.91
CA LEU A 46 -8.48 13.83 15.99
C LEU A 46 -7.94 13.95 17.44
N ARG A 47 -8.73 13.62 18.46
CA ARG A 47 -8.34 13.45 19.86
C ARG A 47 -8.45 12.00 20.33
N VAL A 48 -8.72 11.06 19.43
CA VAL A 48 -8.73 9.60 19.70
C VAL A 48 -7.34 9.04 19.37
N TYR A 49 -6.30 9.79 19.74
CA TYR A 49 -4.92 9.35 19.62
C TYR A 49 -4.47 8.57 20.86
N GLU A 50 -5.14 8.75 22.01
CA GLU A 50 -4.77 8.09 23.26
C GLU A 50 -5.48 6.74 23.49
N ALA A 51 -6.58 6.46 22.78
CA ALA A 51 -7.40 5.25 22.99
C ALA A 51 -7.10 4.09 22.01
N GLY A 52 -6.18 4.29 21.06
CA GLY A 52 -5.93 3.34 19.97
C GLY A 52 -7.00 3.40 18.88
N TYR A 53 -6.60 3.17 17.63
CA TYR A 53 -7.56 2.98 16.55
C TYR A 53 -8.43 1.77 16.87
N PRO A 54 -9.74 1.78 16.53
CA PRO A 54 -10.55 0.59 16.65
C PRO A 54 -9.88 -0.49 15.81
N LYS A 55 -9.28 -1.48 16.47
CA LYS A 55 -8.97 -2.75 15.82
C LYS A 55 -10.30 -3.21 15.26
N ALA A 56 -10.36 -3.50 13.97
CA ALA A 56 -11.57 -4.08 13.42
C ALA A 56 -11.82 -5.38 14.20
N ASP A 57 -13.03 -5.54 14.74
CA ASP A 57 -13.41 -6.77 15.43
C ASP A 57 -13.16 -7.95 14.48
N GLY A 58 -12.44 -8.97 14.96
CA GLY A 58 -12.06 -10.13 14.15
C GLY A 58 -10.87 -9.92 13.19
N TRP A 59 -10.02 -8.90 13.40
CA TRP A 59 -8.70 -8.80 12.77
C TRP A 59 -7.62 -9.14 13.79
N ASP A 60 -7.26 -10.41 13.87
CA ASP A 60 -6.21 -10.83 14.79
C ASP A 60 -4.81 -10.71 14.16
N GLU A 61 -3.79 -10.99 14.96
CA GLU A 61 -2.40 -10.96 14.50
C GLU A 61 -2.12 -12.00 13.40
N PRO A 62 -2.56 -13.27 13.53
CA PRO A 62 -2.50 -14.25 12.45
C PRO A 62 -3.11 -13.77 11.11
N ASP A 63 -4.29 -13.16 11.13
CA ASP A 63 -4.96 -12.65 9.95
C ASP A 63 -4.13 -11.57 9.26
N ALA A 64 -3.59 -10.64 10.04
CA ALA A 64 -2.74 -9.57 9.52
C ALA A 64 -1.47 -10.12 8.87
N VAL A 65 -0.83 -11.12 9.49
CA VAL A 65 0.39 -11.77 8.96
C VAL A 65 0.08 -12.50 7.65
N ALA A 66 -1.03 -13.26 7.59
CA ALA A 66 -1.44 -13.96 6.39
C ALA A 66 -1.76 -12.99 5.25
N PHE A 67 -2.48 -11.90 5.54
CA PHE A 67 -2.79 -10.87 4.58
C PHE A 67 -1.53 -10.17 4.04
N LEU A 68 -0.58 -9.83 4.90
CA LEU A 68 0.69 -9.21 4.49
C LEU A 68 1.49 -10.10 3.55
N ALA A 69 1.49 -11.42 3.79
CA ALA A 69 2.12 -12.37 2.88
C ALA A 69 1.44 -12.43 1.50
N HIS A 70 0.12 -12.26 1.44
CA HIS A 70 -0.60 -12.09 0.15
C HIS A 70 -0.25 -10.77 -0.52
N LEU A 71 -0.24 -9.68 0.26
CA LEU A 71 0.11 -8.35 -0.22
C LEU A 71 1.53 -8.32 -0.80
N ASP A 72 2.51 -8.99 -0.18
CA ASP A 72 3.88 -9.11 -0.68
C ASP A 72 3.95 -9.65 -2.11
N LEU A 73 3.21 -10.75 -2.39
CA LEU A 73 3.19 -11.37 -3.71
C LEU A 73 2.58 -10.43 -4.75
N VAL A 74 1.47 -9.78 -4.40
CA VAL A 74 0.79 -8.85 -5.30
C VAL A 74 1.67 -7.62 -5.55
N GLU A 75 2.24 -7.01 -4.51
CA GLU A 75 3.11 -5.84 -4.65
C GLU A 75 4.36 -6.15 -5.48
N ALA A 76 4.98 -7.33 -5.31
CA ALA A 76 6.07 -7.77 -6.17
C ALA A 76 5.64 -7.85 -7.65
N ARG A 77 4.43 -8.38 -7.92
CA ARG A 77 3.86 -8.40 -9.27
C ARG A 77 3.61 -6.99 -9.82
N VAL A 78 3.09 -6.07 -9.00
CA VAL A 78 2.88 -4.67 -9.39
C VAL A 78 4.21 -3.97 -9.67
N HIS A 79 5.25 -4.24 -8.87
CA HIS A 79 6.57 -3.69 -9.12
C HIS A 79 7.17 -4.17 -10.45
N HIS A 80 6.88 -5.41 -10.85
CA HIS A 80 7.37 -5.96 -12.10
C HIS A 80 6.55 -5.54 -13.33
N SER A 81 5.22 -5.44 -13.20
CA SER A 81 4.30 -5.34 -14.36
C SER A 81 3.24 -4.25 -14.26
N GLY A 82 3.14 -3.59 -13.11
CA GLY A 82 2.14 -2.56 -12.82
C GLY A 82 2.66 -1.15 -13.07
N LYS A 83 1.84 -0.16 -12.69
CA LYS A 83 2.21 1.26 -12.74
C LYS A 83 2.60 1.73 -11.35
N LEU A 84 3.76 2.36 -11.26
CA LEU A 84 4.27 3.00 -10.05
C LEU A 84 4.23 4.51 -10.23
N TYR A 85 3.55 5.20 -9.33
CA TYR A 85 3.54 6.65 -9.30
C TYR A 85 4.30 7.14 -8.08
N HIS A 86 5.30 7.99 -8.31
CA HIS A 86 5.97 8.70 -7.24
C HIS A 86 5.10 9.81 -6.67
N ARG A 87 5.18 9.99 -5.37
CA ARG A 87 4.52 11.03 -4.58
C ARG A 87 5.54 11.72 -3.70
N ASP A 88 5.14 12.85 -3.13
CA ASP A 88 5.93 13.50 -2.09
C ASP A 88 6.05 12.59 -0.87
N ARG A 89 7.09 12.81 -0.07
CA ARG A 89 7.26 12.11 1.21
C ARG A 89 6.01 12.27 2.07
N THR A 90 5.45 11.16 2.50
CA THR A 90 4.32 11.15 3.42
C THR A 90 4.79 10.65 4.78
N PHE A 91 4.01 10.96 5.82
CA PHE A 91 4.26 10.47 7.18
C PHE A 91 3.04 9.69 7.63
N CYS A 92 3.25 8.64 8.43
CA CYS A 92 2.17 7.94 9.08
C CYS A 92 1.46 8.92 10.02
N ARG A 93 0.14 9.05 9.88
CA ARG A 93 -0.65 9.96 10.71
C ARG A 93 -0.79 9.49 12.15
N LEU A 94 -0.42 8.24 12.44
CA LEU A 94 -0.63 7.59 13.74
C LEU A 94 0.62 7.66 14.60
N CYS A 95 1.79 7.40 14.01
CA CYS A 95 3.07 7.39 14.74
C CYS A 95 4.08 8.46 14.27
N GLY A 96 3.75 9.25 13.24
CA GLY A 96 4.64 10.27 12.70
C GLY A 96 5.86 9.72 11.96
N GLN A 97 6.02 8.40 11.85
CA GLN A 97 7.15 7.80 11.14
C GLN A 97 7.08 8.13 9.64
N PRO A 98 8.22 8.34 8.98
CA PRO A 98 8.28 8.45 7.53
C PRO A 98 7.58 7.26 6.89
N ALA A 99 6.65 7.55 5.99
CA ALA A 99 5.96 6.55 5.21
C ALA A 99 6.43 6.68 3.75
N SER A 100 6.27 5.60 3.00
CA SER A 100 6.81 5.53 1.65
C SER A 100 6.09 6.46 0.66
N VAL A 101 6.65 6.54 -0.54
CA VAL A 101 6.39 7.62 -1.49
C VAL A 101 5.75 7.14 -2.77
N ARG A 102 5.20 5.92 -2.79
CA ARG A 102 4.68 5.33 -4.02
C ARG A 102 3.20 5.03 -3.91
N GLU A 103 2.49 5.30 -5.00
CA GLU A 103 1.17 4.77 -5.24
C GLU A 103 1.28 3.63 -6.26
N LEU A 104 0.77 2.48 -5.87
CA LEU A 104 0.68 1.24 -6.61
C LEU A 104 -0.67 1.22 -7.33
N VAL A 105 -0.67 0.96 -8.64
CA VAL A 105 -1.90 0.82 -9.42
C VAL A 105 -1.90 -0.51 -10.16
N TYR A 106 -2.93 -1.32 -9.90
CA TYR A 106 -3.06 -2.66 -10.46
C TYR A 106 -4.52 -3.09 -10.61
N ARG A 107 -4.90 -3.59 -11.79
CA ARG A 107 -6.26 -4.09 -12.11
C ARG A 107 -7.40 -3.18 -11.61
N GLY A 108 -7.24 -1.86 -11.78
CA GLY A 108 -8.22 -0.85 -11.36
C GLY A 108 -8.11 -0.42 -9.89
N TRP A 109 -7.40 -1.18 -9.07
CA TRP A 109 -7.10 -0.79 -7.70
C TRP A 109 -5.91 0.17 -7.63
N SER A 110 -5.98 1.10 -6.70
CA SER A 110 -4.91 2.04 -6.39
C SER A 110 -4.72 2.11 -4.88
N TRP A 111 -3.52 1.84 -4.40
CA TRP A 111 -3.17 1.96 -2.98
C TRP A 111 -1.77 2.52 -2.78
N SER A 112 -1.53 3.09 -1.60
CA SER A 112 -0.19 3.55 -1.24
C SER A 112 0.62 2.39 -0.68
N ASP A 113 1.91 2.33 -0.99
CA ASP A 113 2.85 1.41 -0.35
C ASP A 113 2.96 1.63 1.17
N CYS A 114 2.48 2.78 1.68
CA CYS A 114 2.31 3.03 3.11
C CYS A 114 1.29 2.10 3.78
N LEU A 115 0.36 1.50 3.03
CA LEU A 115 -0.69 0.64 3.58
C LEU A 115 -0.12 -0.46 4.47
N ARG A 116 1.00 -1.05 4.04
CA ARG A 116 1.76 -2.03 4.80
C ARG A 116 2.09 -1.56 6.21
N HIS A 117 2.64 -0.36 6.35
CA HIS A 117 2.97 0.22 7.66
C HIS A 117 1.74 0.34 8.56
N TYR A 118 0.57 0.72 8.01
CA TYR A 118 -0.66 0.80 8.79
C TYR A 118 -1.14 -0.59 9.26
N ILE A 119 -0.97 -1.63 8.45
CA ILE A 119 -1.35 -3.00 8.83
C ILE A 119 -0.37 -3.53 9.89
N GLU A 120 0.95 -3.42 9.64
CA GLU A 120 2.01 -3.93 10.51
C GLU A 120 2.02 -3.24 11.87
N MET A 121 2.07 -1.90 11.87
CA MET A 121 2.29 -1.12 13.10
C MET A 121 1.00 -0.80 13.83
N HIS A 122 -0.12 -0.76 13.12
CA HIS A 122 -1.39 -0.25 13.66
C HIS A 122 -2.55 -1.23 13.54
N ARG A 123 -2.29 -2.45 13.03
CA ARG A 123 -3.30 -3.52 12.87
C ARG A 123 -4.55 -3.02 12.13
N LEU A 124 -4.34 -2.13 11.17
CA LEU A 124 -5.41 -1.65 10.31
C LEU A 124 -5.90 -2.79 9.43
N ARG A 125 -7.20 -3.11 9.50
CA ARG A 125 -7.84 -4.03 8.55
C ARG A 125 -8.27 -3.28 7.29
N PRO A 126 -7.84 -3.70 6.08
CA PRO A 126 -8.39 -3.16 4.85
C PRO A 126 -9.87 -3.53 4.67
N GLY A 127 -10.59 -2.82 3.80
CA GLY A 127 -11.99 -3.17 3.52
C GLY A 127 -12.12 -4.51 2.81
N ASP A 128 -13.21 -5.24 3.06
CA ASP A 128 -13.41 -6.63 2.60
C ASP A 128 -13.16 -6.80 1.09
N ALA A 129 -13.69 -5.92 0.25
CA ALA A 129 -13.49 -5.98 -1.20
C ALA A 129 -12.01 -5.87 -1.64
N PHE A 130 -11.17 -5.17 -0.87
CA PHE A 130 -9.74 -5.11 -1.13
C PHE A 130 -9.04 -6.37 -0.60
N VAL A 131 -9.49 -6.90 0.54
CA VAL A 131 -8.98 -8.15 1.09
C VAL A 131 -9.21 -9.30 0.10
N GLU A 132 -10.45 -9.49 -0.35
CA GLU A 132 -10.84 -10.49 -1.34
C GLU A 132 -10.03 -10.37 -2.63
N PHE A 133 -9.78 -9.14 -3.10
CA PHE A 133 -8.96 -8.88 -4.28
C PHE A 133 -7.52 -9.36 -4.10
N ILE A 134 -6.86 -8.97 -3.00
CA ILE A 134 -5.46 -9.34 -2.73
C ILE A 134 -5.32 -10.85 -2.56
N GLU A 135 -6.27 -11.49 -1.89
CA GLU A 135 -6.28 -12.95 -1.70
C GLU A 135 -6.46 -13.71 -3.02
N ALA A 136 -7.41 -13.27 -3.86
CA ALA A 136 -7.63 -13.87 -5.18
C ALA A 136 -6.39 -13.74 -6.08
N GLU A 137 -5.79 -12.55 -6.16
CA GLU A 137 -4.58 -12.34 -6.97
C GLU A 137 -3.39 -13.14 -6.43
N ALA A 138 -3.21 -13.22 -5.11
CA ALA A 138 -2.15 -14.03 -4.51
C ALA A 138 -2.36 -15.53 -4.82
N ALA A 139 -3.60 -16.02 -4.81
CA ALA A 139 -3.92 -17.39 -5.21
C ALA A 139 -3.60 -17.65 -6.69
N GLU A 140 -4.00 -16.74 -7.60
CA GLU A 140 -3.66 -16.82 -9.03
C GLU A 140 -2.14 -16.86 -9.24
N LEU A 141 -1.39 -15.98 -8.56
CA LEU A 141 0.07 -15.94 -8.65
C LEU A 141 0.70 -17.25 -8.16
N ARG A 142 0.25 -17.80 -7.03
CA ARG A 142 0.79 -19.09 -6.54
C ARG A 142 0.49 -20.25 -7.49
N ALA A 143 -0.70 -20.28 -8.11
CA ALA A 143 -1.03 -21.29 -9.11
C ALA A 143 -0.11 -21.18 -10.32
N HIS A 144 0.06 -19.96 -10.85
CA HIS A 144 0.94 -19.72 -11.99
C HIS A 144 2.40 -20.16 -11.75
N TRP A 145 2.92 -19.93 -10.54
CA TRP A 145 4.29 -20.33 -10.18
C TRP A 145 4.43 -21.82 -9.91
N ARG A 146 3.38 -22.49 -9.44
CA ARG A 146 3.38 -23.95 -9.28
C ARG A 146 3.44 -24.67 -10.63
N ASP A 147 2.78 -24.10 -11.63
CA ASP A 147 2.69 -24.67 -12.98
C ASP A 147 3.80 -24.16 -13.91
N ALA A 148 4.66 -23.25 -13.43
CA ALA A 148 5.80 -22.78 -14.20
C ALA A 148 6.73 -23.97 -14.48
N PRO A 149 7.05 -24.25 -15.76
CA PRO A 149 7.96 -25.34 -16.08
C PRO A 149 9.29 -25.07 -15.38
N VAL A 150 9.71 -26.02 -14.54
CA VAL A 150 11.03 -25.97 -13.92
C VAL A 150 12.03 -25.86 -15.07
N PRO A 151 12.86 -24.80 -15.14
CA PRO A 151 13.82 -24.69 -16.20
C PRO A 151 14.69 -25.94 -16.15
N GLY A 152 14.56 -26.77 -17.19
CA GLY A 152 15.42 -27.93 -17.35
C GLY A 152 16.89 -27.48 -17.37
N PRO A 153 17.84 -28.38 -17.06
CA PRO A 153 19.25 -28.03 -17.17
C PRO A 153 19.50 -27.43 -18.55
N ALA A 154 20.15 -26.26 -18.58
CA ALA A 154 20.45 -25.58 -19.84
C ALA A 154 21.16 -26.58 -20.77
N PRO A 155 20.74 -26.71 -22.03
CA PRO A 155 21.36 -27.63 -22.97
C PRO A 155 22.85 -27.27 -23.11
N GLY A 156 23.72 -28.07 -22.50
CA GLY A 156 25.17 -27.83 -22.45
C GLY A 156 25.83 -28.02 -21.08
N ALA A 157 25.07 -28.07 -19.97
CA ALA A 157 25.66 -28.21 -18.63
C ALA A 157 26.20 -29.62 -18.30
N ALA A 158 25.92 -30.63 -19.12
CA ALA A 158 26.23 -32.04 -18.82
C ALA A 158 27.66 -32.50 -19.21
N ALA A 159 28.52 -31.63 -19.77
CA ALA A 159 29.77 -32.09 -20.38
C ALA A 159 31.05 -31.90 -19.53
N ALA A 160 30.99 -31.31 -18.33
CA ALA A 160 32.20 -30.86 -17.63
C ALA A 160 32.70 -31.73 -16.46
N SER A 161 32.09 -32.87 -16.14
CA SER A 161 32.43 -33.63 -14.92
C SER A 161 32.99 -35.04 -15.16
N ALA A 162 33.60 -35.31 -16.30
CA ALA A 162 34.29 -36.59 -16.57
C ALA A 162 35.73 -36.33 -17.03
N GLY A 163 36.66 -36.16 -16.09
CA GLY A 163 38.07 -35.96 -16.44
C GLY A 163 39.01 -35.72 -15.27
N GLU A 164 39.01 -36.58 -14.25
CA GLU A 164 40.19 -36.77 -13.39
C GLU A 164 40.42 -38.28 -13.23
N GLY A 165 41.44 -38.78 -13.92
CA GLY A 165 41.96 -40.13 -13.88
C GLY A 165 43.40 -40.12 -14.35
#